data_AF-A0A4Y2ES25-F1
#
_entry.id   AF-A0A4Y2ES25-F1
#
_cell.length_a   1.000
_cell.length_b   1.000
_cell.length_c   1.000
_cell.angle_alpha   90.00
_cell.angle_beta   90.00
_cell.angle_gamma   90.00
#
_symmetry.space_group_name_H-M   'P 1'
#
loop_
_entity.id
_entity.type
_entity.pdbx_description
1 polymer ?
#
loop_
_entity_poly.entity_id
_entity_poly.type
_entity_poly.pdbx_seq_one_letter_code
_entity_poly.pdbx_strand_id
1 'polypeptide(L)'
;MNFLPILLFGAGVVTCVYGNAIPARYDAENLCPPPENIAPCTCFKAPITNRVTARCSNFTNSYEIKAIFDRNPDWDLQDVWIDESVMPFLPAKMLEEAHFQSLNVSSTSLVTLFDKTPVTTPELNLYLHNVKILRGFQWSDIANSTLLKMGTFNMTIRSLGK
;
A
#
# COMPACT_ATOMS: atom_id res chain seq x y z
N MET A 1 62.01 -19.58 27.97
CA MET A 1 60.74 -19.65 28.71
C MET A 1 59.82 -18.57 28.17
N ASN A 2 58.68 -18.97 27.58
CA ASN A 2 57.35 -18.34 27.70
C ASN A 2 57.19 -16.86 27.26
N PHE A 3 56.20 -16.40 26.48
CA PHE A 3 54.94 -16.93 25.95
C PHE A 3 54.55 -16.04 24.75
N LEU A 4 53.95 -16.61 23.70
CA LEU A 4 53.14 -15.87 22.72
C LEU A 4 51.86 -15.34 23.39
N PRO A 5 51.27 -14.28 22.83
CA PRO A 5 49.82 -14.30 22.60
C PRO A 5 49.49 -14.05 21.13
N ILE A 6 48.70 -14.99 20.61
CA ILE A 6 48.04 -14.99 19.31
C ILE A 6 46.89 -13.97 19.39
N LEU A 7 46.95 -12.89 18.58
CA LEU A 7 45.80 -12.00 18.37
C LEU A 7 44.93 -12.57 17.25
N LEU A 8 43.83 -13.22 17.66
CA LEU A 8 42.70 -13.57 16.83
C LEU A 8 41.98 -12.30 16.40
N PHE A 9 42.19 -11.84 15.18
CA PHE A 9 41.30 -10.87 14.55
C PHE A 9 40.04 -11.60 14.09
N GLY A 10 38.99 -11.49 14.90
CA GLY A 10 37.64 -11.90 14.51
C GLY A 10 37.20 -11.13 13.28
N ALA A 11 36.94 -11.86 12.18
CA ALA A 11 36.29 -11.33 11.00
C ALA A 11 34.83 -10.97 11.35
N GLY A 12 34.62 -9.73 11.80
CA GLY A 12 33.29 -9.14 11.87
C GLY A 12 32.80 -8.88 10.46
N VAL A 13 31.98 -9.79 9.93
CA VAL A 13 31.23 -9.58 8.70
C VAL A 13 30.20 -8.48 8.99
N VAL A 14 30.52 -7.24 8.63
CA VAL A 14 29.56 -6.14 8.65
C VAL A 14 28.57 -6.41 7.52
N THR A 15 27.44 -7.03 7.85
CA THR A 15 26.29 -7.09 6.95
C THR A 15 25.71 -5.69 6.85
N CYS A 16 26.10 -4.94 5.81
CA CYS A 16 25.40 -3.73 5.40
C CYS A 16 24.00 -4.12 4.92
N VAL A 17 23.04 -4.16 5.85
CA VAL A 17 21.62 -4.15 5.50
C VAL A 17 21.34 -2.76 4.93
N TYR A 18 21.21 -2.66 3.60
CA TYR A 18 20.64 -1.50 2.94
C TYR A 18 19.15 -1.41 3.32
N GLY A 19 18.88 -0.98 4.54
CA GLY A 19 17.58 -0.44 4.91
C GLY A 19 17.47 0.91 4.23
N ASN A 20 16.59 1.02 3.23
CA ASN A 20 16.13 2.31 2.74
C ASN A 20 15.28 2.97 3.84
N ALA A 21 15.92 3.41 4.92
CA ALA A 21 15.32 4.28 5.90
C ALA A 21 15.26 5.68 5.29
N ILE A 22 14.15 5.97 4.63
CA ILE A 22 13.77 7.35 4.33
C ILE A 22 13.69 8.05 5.70
N PRO A 23 14.49 9.10 5.96
CA PRO A 23 14.46 9.76 7.26
C PRO A 23 13.09 10.43 7.41
N ALA A 24 12.23 9.85 8.24
CA ALA A 24 11.03 10.48 8.74
C ALA A 24 11.46 11.62 9.68
N ARG A 25 11.79 12.77 9.13
CA ARG A 25 11.96 14.00 9.89
C ARG A 25 11.83 15.17 8.93
N TYR A 26 10.64 15.73 8.89
CA TYR A 26 10.30 17.16 8.95
C TYR A 26 8.79 17.25 8.59
N ASP A 27 7.96 17.65 9.57
CA ASP A 27 6.51 17.95 9.50
C ASP A 27 5.45 16.82 9.49
N ALA A 28 5.80 15.56 9.71
CA ALA A 28 4.80 14.47 9.80
C ALA A 28 4.19 14.27 11.21
N GLU A 29 4.82 14.79 12.27
CA GLU A 29 4.53 14.42 13.68
C GLU A 29 3.10 14.75 14.17
N ASN A 30 2.36 15.66 13.52
CA ASN A 30 0.98 16.00 13.91
C ASN A 30 -0.10 15.55 12.92
N LEU A 31 0.27 15.11 11.72
CA LEU A 31 -0.68 14.75 10.66
C LEU A 31 -0.77 13.24 10.46
N CYS A 32 0.29 12.53 10.80
CA CYS A 32 0.33 11.08 10.74
C CYS A 32 -0.07 10.47 12.09
N PRO A 33 -0.74 9.32 12.06
CA PRO A 33 -1.02 8.58 13.27
C PRO A 33 0.23 7.97 13.90
N PRO A 34 0.15 7.59 15.19
CA PRO A 34 1.19 6.79 15.81
C PRO A 34 1.49 5.52 15.00
N PRO A 35 2.77 5.13 14.83
CA PRO A 35 3.16 3.99 14.01
C PRO A 35 2.44 2.69 14.37
N GLU A 36 2.19 2.44 15.66
CA GLU A 36 1.47 1.28 16.17
C GLU A 36 0.03 1.15 15.67
N ASN A 37 -0.60 2.26 15.31
CA ASN A 37 -2.01 2.28 14.89
C ASN A 37 -2.16 2.08 13.37
N ILE A 38 -1.11 2.38 12.60
CA ILE A 38 -1.12 2.26 11.13
C ILE A 38 -0.26 1.09 10.60
N ALA A 39 0.53 0.46 11.47
CA ALA A 39 1.33 -0.70 11.11
C ALA A 39 0.47 -1.83 10.48
N PRO A 40 0.99 -2.55 9.47
CA PRO A 40 2.36 -2.47 8.92
C PRO A 40 2.57 -1.38 7.86
N CYS A 41 1.63 -0.46 7.67
CA CYS A 41 1.85 0.69 6.79
C CYS A 41 2.71 1.75 7.47
N THR A 42 3.27 2.66 6.68
CA THR A 42 3.99 3.85 7.15
C THR A 42 3.25 5.10 6.70
N CYS A 43 3.06 6.07 7.60
CA CYS A 43 2.52 7.38 7.23
C CYS A 43 3.64 8.41 7.08
N PHE A 44 3.54 9.27 6.07
CA PHE A 44 4.42 10.41 5.89
C PHE A 44 3.72 11.54 5.11
N LYS A 45 4.28 12.73 5.15
CA LYS A 45 3.89 13.83 4.28
C LYS A 45 4.72 13.76 2.99
N ALA A 46 4.07 13.54 1.86
CA ALA A 46 4.74 13.40 0.56
C ALA A 46 5.46 14.72 0.19
N PRO A 47 6.79 14.73 -0.05
CA PRO A 47 7.56 15.96 -0.21
C PRO A 47 7.13 16.85 -1.39
N ILE A 48 6.61 16.23 -2.46
CA ILE A 48 6.26 16.93 -3.70
C ILE A 48 4.83 17.49 -3.64
N THR A 49 3.89 16.69 -3.13
CA THR A 49 2.46 17.05 -3.13
C THR A 49 2.01 17.68 -1.82
N ASN A 50 2.83 17.61 -0.76
CA ASN A 50 2.48 17.97 0.62
C ASN A 50 1.27 17.19 1.19
N ARG A 51 0.90 16.08 0.56
CA ARG A 51 -0.25 15.27 0.96
C ARG A 51 0.13 14.29 2.06
N VAL A 52 -0.78 14.05 3.00
CA VAL A 52 -0.60 13.03 4.05
C VAL A 52 -0.88 11.67 3.45
N THR A 53 0.12 10.81 3.43
CA THR A 53 0.11 9.56 2.68
C THR A 53 0.39 8.37 3.59
N ALA A 54 -0.49 7.37 3.54
CA ALA A 54 -0.22 6.04 4.09
C ALA A 54 0.32 5.12 3.00
N ARG A 55 1.50 4.54 3.21
CA ARG A 55 2.10 3.56 2.30
C ARG A 55 2.15 2.19 2.95
N CYS A 56 1.45 1.27 2.33
CA CYS A 56 1.24 -0.11 2.73
C CYS A 56 1.96 -1.01 1.72
N SER A 57 2.76 -1.97 2.17
CA SER A 57 3.46 -2.88 1.27
C SER A 57 3.53 -4.31 1.79
N ASN A 58 3.84 -5.25 0.89
CA ASN A 58 3.99 -6.68 1.20
C ASN A 58 2.74 -7.33 1.82
N PHE A 59 1.55 -6.86 1.46
CA PHE A 59 0.32 -7.48 1.94
C PHE A 59 0.00 -8.74 1.14
N THR A 60 -0.39 -9.79 1.86
CA THR A 60 -0.93 -11.03 1.28
C THR A 60 -2.40 -11.26 1.58
N ASN A 61 -2.94 -10.52 2.55
CA ASN A 61 -4.32 -10.64 3.02
C ASN A 61 -5.06 -9.31 2.81
N SER A 62 -6.06 -9.33 1.94
CA SER A 62 -6.88 -8.17 1.61
C SER A 62 -7.60 -7.57 2.82
N TYR A 63 -8.01 -8.39 3.80
CA TYR A 63 -8.77 -7.92 4.96
C TYR A 63 -7.92 -7.22 6.02
N GLU A 64 -6.60 -7.49 6.06
CA GLU A 64 -5.68 -6.80 6.96
C GLU A 64 -5.56 -5.31 6.59
N ILE A 65 -5.53 -4.99 5.29
CA ILE A 65 -5.52 -3.60 4.82
C ILE A 65 -6.78 -2.87 5.29
N LYS A 66 -7.96 -3.48 5.11
CA LYS A 66 -9.23 -2.88 5.53
C LYS A 66 -9.23 -2.57 7.03
N ALA A 67 -8.79 -3.52 7.85
CA ALA A 67 -8.80 -3.38 9.31
C ALA A 67 -7.93 -2.21 9.82
N ILE A 68 -6.91 -1.79 9.07
CA ILE A 68 -6.08 -0.63 9.43
C ILE A 68 -6.89 0.66 9.32
N PHE A 69 -7.61 0.83 8.22
CA PHE A 69 -8.41 2.03 7.95
C PHE A 69 -9.72 2.06 8.76
N ASP A 70 -10.33 0.89 9.02
CA ASP A 70 -11.55 0.80 9.84
C ASP A 70 -11.32 1.21 11.29
N ARG A 71 -10.14 0.92 11.84
CA ARG A 71 -9.82 1.23 13.24
C ARG A 71 -9.66 2.74 13.48
N ASN A 72 -9.52 3.52 12.41
CA ASN A 72 -9.06 4.88 12.53
C ASN A 72 -9.70 5.83 11.48
N PRO A 73 -11.03 6.02 11.55
CA PRO A 73 -11.78 6.78 10.55
C PRO A 73 -11.49 8.30 10.58
N ASP A 74 -10.97 8.83 11.70
CA ASP A 74 -10.80 10.28 11.90
C ASP A 74 -9.46 10.83 11.37
N TRP A 75 -8.65 10.01 10.72
CA TRP A 75 -7.35 10.44 10.21
C TRP A 75 -7.48 11.15 8.87
N ASP A 76 -6.87 12.32 8.76
CA ASP A 76 -6.84 13.14 7.54
C ASP A 76 -5.81 12.60 6.51
N LEU A 77 -5.92 11.30 6.20
CA LEU A 77 -5.15 10.68 5.14
C LEU A 77 -5.69 11.15 3.80
N GLN A 78 -4.84 11.73 2.99
CA GLN A 78 -5.24 12.20 1.66
C GLN A 78 -5.00 11.14 0.60
N ASP A 79 -3.91 10.38 0.74
CA ASP A 79 -3.53 9.31 -0.19
C ASP A 79 -3.22 8.01 0.54
N VAL A 80 -3.63 6.89 -0.06
CA VAL A 80 -3.26 5.53 0.35
C VAL A 80 -2.55 4.85 -0.80
N TRP A 81 -1.36 4.30 -0.52
CA TRP A 81 -0.54 3.58 -1.48
C TRP A 81 -0.43 2.11 -1.06
N ILE A 82 -0.78 1.19 -1.95
CA ILE A 82 -0.59 -0.25 -1.78
C ILE A 82 0.44 -0.71 -2.81
N ASP A 83 1.64 -1.02 -2.33
CA ASP A 83 2.77 -1.36 -3.17
C ASP A 83 3.20 -2.82 -2.98
N GLU A 84 3.74 -3.43 -4.05
CA GLU A 84 4.50 -4.68 -3.97
C GLU A 84 3.77 -5.80 -3.20
N SER A 85 2.45 -5.90 -3.40
CA SER A 85 1.58 -6.81 -2.66
C SER A 85 1.06 -7.95 -3.54
N VAL A 86 0.66 -9.06 -2.92
CA VAL A 86 0.10 -10.23 -3.61
C VAL A 86 -1.12 -10.70 -2.84
N MET A 87 -2.28 -10.16 -3.18
CA MET A 87 -3.50 -10.34 -2.39
C MET A 87 -4.69 -10.76 -3.26
N PRO A 88 -5.74 -11.36 -2.71
CA PRO A 88 -6.90 -11.79 -3.51
C PRO A 88 -7.60 -10.65 -4.26
N PHE A 89 -7.80 -9.50 -3.62
CA PHE A 89 -8.55 -8.36 -4.17
C PHE A 89 -8.31 -7.07 -3.39
N LEU A 90 -8.79 -5.93 -3.92
CA LEU A 90 -8.98 -4.71 -3.13
C LEU A 90 -10.35 -4.78 -2.43
N PRO A 91 -10.44 -4.57 -1.11
CA PRO A 91 -11.73 -4.58 -0.43
C PRO A 91 -12.61 -3.41 -0.89
N ALA A 92 -13.76 -3.68 -1.51
CA ALA A 92 -14.63 -2.63 -2.03
C ALA A 92 -15.14 -1.70 -0.92
N LYS A 93 -15.42 -2.25 0.27
CA LYS A 93 -15.80 -1.43 1.43
C LYS A 93 -14.76 -0.37 1.79
N MET A 94 -13.46 -0.65 1.60
CA MET A 94 -12.42 0.36 1.83
C MET A 94 -12.55 1.55 0.87
N LEU A 95 -13.09 1.32 -0.34
CA LEU A 95 -13.36 2.38 -1.31
C LEU A 95 -14.71 3.06 -1.06
N GLU A 96 -15.71 2.32 -0.57
CA GLU A 96 -17.05 2.84 -0.26
C GLU A 96 -17.06 3.71 1.01
N GLU A 97 -16.27 3.32 2.01
CA GLU A 97 -16.12 3.97 3.32
C GLU A 97 -14.81 4.79 3.38
N ALA A 98 -14.24 5.16 2.22
CA ALA A 98 -12.94 5.78 2.16
C ALA A 98 -12.91 7.14 2.88
N HIS A 99 -12.01 7.27 3.85
CA HIS A 99 -11.65 8.53 4.49
C HIS A 99 -10.41 9.17 3.84
N PHE A 100 -10.18 8.86 2.56
CA PHE A 100 -9.05 9.35 1.77
C PHE A 100 -9.48 9.64 0.33
N GLN A 101 -8.72 10.47 -0.38
CA GLN A 101 -9.09 10.97 -1.70
C GLN A 101 -8.51 10.16 -2.86
N SER A 102 -7.38 9.48 -2.65
CA SER A 102 -6.75 8.67 -3.68
C SER A 102 -6.24 7.33 -3.16
N LEU A 103 -6.53 6.27 -3.90
CA LEU A 103 -5.93 4.95 -3.76
C LEU A 103 -4.99 4.68 -4.92
N ASN A 104 -3.70 4.51 -4.63
CA ASN A 104 -2.68 4.15 -5.60
C ASN A 104 -2.26 2.70 -5.34
N VAL A 105 -2.36 1.84 -6.34
CA VAL A 105 -1.97 0.44 -6.24
C VAL A 105 -0.86 0.19 -7.26
N SER A 106 0.33 -0.13 -6.77
CA SER A 106 1.53 -0.26 -7.61
C SER A 106 2.17 -1.62 -7.47
N SER A 107 2.68 -2.18 -8.58
CA SER A 107 3.48 -3.41 -8.60
C SER A 107 2.83 -4.58 -7.84
N THR A 108 1.50 -4.65 -7.88
CA THR A 108 0.68 -5.55 -7.06
C THR A 108 -0.02 -6.59 -7.94
N SER A 109 -0.08 -7.83 -7.44
CA SER A 109 -0.82 -8.92 -8.09
C SER A 109 -2.11 -9.21 -7.33
N LEU A 110 -3.22 -9.21 -8.05
CA LEU A 110 -4.57 -9.47 -7.56
C LEU A 110 -5.17 -10.70 -8.22
N VAL A 111 -5.97 -11.48 -7.49
CA VAL A 111 -6.77 -12.55 -8.13
C VAL A 111 -7.90 -11.92 -8.93
N THR A 112 -8.65 -11.01 -8.34
CA THR A 112 -9.68 -10.17 -8.97
C THR A 112 -9.49 -8.73 -8.49
N LEU A 113 -10.01 -7.73 -9.21
CA LEU A 113 -9.81 -6.34 -8.82
C LEU A 113 -10.45 -6.02 -7.45
N PHE A 114 -11.71 -6.44 -7.26
CA PHE A 114 -12.46 -6.22 -6.02
C PHE A 114 -13.15 -7.50 -5.55
N ASP A 115 -13.44 -7.61 -4.26
CA ASP A 115 -14.29 -8.68 -3.68
C ASP A 115 -15.74 -8.60 -4.15
N LYS A 116 -16.24 -7.37 -4.27
CA LYS A 116 -17.49 -7.00 -4.92
C LYS A 116 -17.27 -5.69 -5.68
N THR A 117 -18.11 -5.39 -6.65
CA THR A 117 -18.03 -4.10 -7.32
C THR A 117 -18.43 -2.97 -6.34
N PRO A 118 -17.57 -1.96 -6.12
CA PRO A 118 -17.94 -0.80 -5.29
C PRO A 118 -18.99 0.03 -6.00
N VAL A 119 -20.08 0.37 -5.31
CA VAL A 119 -21.22 1.11 -5.91
C VAL A 119 -21.14 2.61 -5.60
N THR A 120 -20.96 2.96 -4.33
CA THR A 120 -20.87 4.36 -3.90
C THR A 120 -19.51 4.60 -3.28
N THR A 121 -18.67 5.37 -3.95
CA THR A 121 -17.36 5.82 -3.46
C THR A 121 -17.36 7.34 -3.31
N PRO A 122 -16.82 7.91 -2.22
CA PRO A 122 -16.81 9.36 -1.98
C PRO A 122 -15.73 10.04 -2.85
N GLU A 123 -16.10 10.42 -4.09
CA GLU A 123 -15.23 11.15 -5.05
C GLU A 123 -13.77 10.65 -5.09
N LEU A 124 -13.61 9.33 -5.00
CA LEU A 124 -12.30 8.68 -4.85
C LEU A 124 -11.59 8.54 -6.20
N ASN A 125 -10.28 8.81 -6.22
CA ASN A 125 -9.41 8.51 -7.36
C ASN A 125 -8.75 7.15 -7.17
N LEU A 126 -8.88 6.25 -8.15
CA LEU A 126 -8.20 4.95 -8.17
C LEU A 126 -7.12 4.93 -9.25
N TYR A 127 -5.88 4.64 -8.87
CA TYR A 127 -4.76 4.53 -9.79
C TYR A 127 -4.12 3.14 -9.71
N LEU A 128 -4.03 2.45 -10.84
CA LEU A 128 -3.45 1.11 -10.96
C LEU A 128 -2.20 1.16 -11.83
N HIS A 129 -1.02 0.96 -11.23
CA HIS A 129 0.27 1.03 -11.91
C HIS A 129 1.00 -0.32 -11.84
N ASN A 130 1.37 -0.91 -12.97
CA ASN A 130 2.05 -2.23 -13.00
C ASN A 130 1.25 -3.33 -12.25
N VAL A 131 -0.08 -3.27 -12.33
CA VAL A 131 -0.97 -4.22 -11.62
C VAL A 131 -1.27 -5.43 -12.49
N LYS A 132 -1.23 -6.62 -11.89
CA LYS A 132 -1.62 -7.88 -12.53
C LYS A 132 -2.90 -8.41 -11.92
N ILE A 133 -3.93 -8.66 -12.72
CA ILE A 133 -5.20 -9.23 -12.27
C ILE A 133 -5.35 -10.61 -12.92
N LEU A 134 -5.49 -11.66 -12.11
CA LEU A 134 -5.44 -13.05 -12.59
C LEU A 134 -6.77 -13.55 -13.16
N ARG A 135 -7.88 -12.93 -12.76
CA ARG A 135 -9.22 -13.18 -13.29
C ARG A 135 -9.76 -11.87 -13.85
N GLY A 136 -10.38 -11.94 -15.02
CA GLY A 136 -11.03 -10.78 -15.62
C GLY A 136 -12.11 -10.20 -14.71
N PHE A 137 -12.41 -8.93 -14.90
CA PHE A 137 -13.59 -8.26 -14.36
C PHE A 137 -14.30 -7.55 -15.52
N GLN A 138 -15.60 -7.32 -15.41
CA GLN A 138 -16.31 -6.59 -16.45
C GLN A 138 -16.22 -5.09 -16.16
N TRP A 139 -15.73 -4.31 -17.12
CA TRP A 139 -15.64 -2.86 -16.98
C TRP A 139 -17.00 -2.18 -16.75
N SER A 140 -18.07 -2.79 -17.26
CA SER A 140 -19.44 -2.37 -17.00
C SER A 140 -19.81 -2.40 -15.52
N ASP A 141 -19.17 -3.27 -14.74
CA ASP A 141 -19.44 -3.35 -13.31
C ASP A 141 -18.97 -2.07 -12.62
N ILE A 142 -17.78 -1.57 -12.98
CA ILE A 142 -17.21 -0.33 -12.43
C ILE A 142 -17.93 0.92 -12.99
N ALA A 143 -18.61 0.82 -14.14
CA ALA A 143 -19.34 1.96 -14.72
C ALA A 143 -20.47 2.48 -13.80
N ASN A 144 -20.95 1.64 -12.89
CA ASN A 144 -21.95 2.03 -11.88
C ASN A 144 -21.33 2.55 -10.59
N SER A 145 -20.00 2.58 -10.47
CA SER A 145 -19.31 3.18 -9.32
C SER A 145 -19.27 4.70 -9.43
N THR A 146 -19.34 5.40 -8.30
CA THR A 146 -19.14 6.86 -8.25
C THR A 146 -17.67 7.25 -8.09
N LEU A 147 -16.74 6.46 -8.66
CA LEU A 147 -15.31 6.81 -8.68
C LEU A 147 -15.12 8.10 -9.47
N LEU A 148 -14.40 9.07 -8.89
CA LEU A 148 -14.12 10.33 -9.58
C LEU A 148 -13.24 10.09 -10.80
N LYS A 149 -12.26 9.20 -10.65
CA LYS A 149 -11.31 8.85 -11.71
C LYS A 149 -10.77 7.45 -11.50
N MET A 150 -10.57 6.74 -12.61
CA MET A 150 -9.77 5.52 -12.66
C MET A 150 -8.64 5.69 -13.69
N GLY A 151 -7.39 5.68 -13.23
CA GLY A 151 -6.20 5.70 -14.08
C GLY A 151 -5.53 4.34 -14.09
N THR A 152 -5.09 3.87 -15.25
CA THR A 152 -4.32 2.62 -15.36
C THR A 152 -3.06 2.83 -16.18
N PHE A 153 -1.97 2.21 -15.76
CA PHE A 153 -0.71 2.17 -16.50
C PHE A 153 -0.07 0.79 -16.36
N ASN A 154 0.24 0.16 -17.49
CA ASN A 154 0.84 -1.18 -17.53
C ASN A 154 0.06 -2.21 -16.71
N MET A 155 -1.27 -2.22 -16.87
CA MET A 155 -2.15 -3.19 -16.22
C MET A 155 -2.28 -4.44 -17.10
N THR A 156 -2.10 -5.62 -16.50
CA THR A 156 -2.30 -6.90 -17.20
C THR A 156 -3.47 -7.64 -16.59
N ILE A 157 -4.44 -8.04 -17.41
CA ILE A 157 -5.57 -8.87 -17.00
C ILE A 157 -5.42 -10.23 -17.66
N ARG A 158 -5.36 -11.31 -16.89
CA ARG A 158 -5.48 -12.67 -17.41
C ARG A 158 -6.95 -13.07 -17.41
N SER A 159 -7.45 -13.45 -18.58
CA SER A 159 -8.71 -14.19 -18.70
C SER A 159 -8.38 -15.67 -18.47
N LEU A 160 -8.98 -16.29 -17.46
CA LEU A 160 -9.02 -17.73 -17.34
C LEU A 160 -10.37 -18.20 -17.91
N GLY A 161 -10.38 -18.58 -19.19
CA GLY A 161 -11.50 -19.27 -19.84
C GLY A 161 -12.58 -18.34 -20.41
N LYS A 162 -13.12 -18.76 -21.56
CA LYS A 162 -14.29 -18.17 -22.22
C LYS A 162 -15.56 -18.44 -21.43
#